data_AF-A0A0G0FDM1-F1
#
_entry.id   AF-A0A0G0FDM1-F1
#
_cell.length_a   1.000
_cell.length_b   1.000
_cell.length_c   1.000
_cell.angle_alpha   90.00
_cell.angle_beta   90.00
_cell.angle_gamma   90.00
#
_symmetry.space_group_name_H-M   'P 1'
#
loop_
_entity.id
_entity.type
_entity.pdbx_description
1 polymer ?
#
loop_
_entity_poly.entity_id
_entity_poly.type
_entity_poly.pdbx_seq_one_letter_code
_entity_poly.pdbx_strand_id
1 'polypeptide(L)'
;MHNILAAVDISGLSNWVSSSSYNSMDTLVNGKVITAINFFVIFAAVVAVIMLVVAGYMFITSAGDADKVEKATKTVSAAIVGMVIVFVAKILVQYVLSVIAG
;
A
#
# COMPACT_ATOMS: atom_id res chain seq x y z
N MET A 1 -54.68 20.55 8.00
CA MET A 1 -53.81 20.95 6.88
C MET A 1 -52.50 20.19 7.05
N HIS A 2 -52.37 19.01 6.41
CA HIS A 2 -51.19 18.16 6.53
C HIS A 2 -50.09 18.75 5.63
N ASN A 3 -49.02 19.25 6.26
CA ASN A 3 -47.92 19.89 5.56
C ASN A 3 -47.21 18.85 4.67
N ILE A 4 -47.32 19.05 3.36
CA ILE A 4 -46.60 18.35 2.29
C ILE A 4 -45.07 18.34 2.44
N LEU A 5 -44.52 19.10 3.39
CA LEU A 5 -43.09 19.19 3.68
C LEU A 5 -42.54 18.01 4.50
N ALA A 6 -43.38 17.25 5.21
CA ALA A 6 -42.93 16.08 6.01
C ALA A 6 -42.71 14.82 5.15
N ALA A 7 -43.31 14.73 3.96
CA ALA A 7 -43.17 13.60 3.04
C ALA A 7 -42.01 13.75 2.04
N VAL A 8 -41.42 14.95 1.95
CA VAL A 8 -40.24 15.23 1.13
C VAL A 8 -39.03 15.23 2.07
N ASP A 9 -38.59 14.04 2.47
CA ASP A 9 -37.37 13.86 3.26
C ASP A 9 -36.14 13.92 2.35
N ILE A 10 -35.39 15.02 2.46
CA ILE A 10 -34.18 15.30 1.66
C ILE A 10 -32.91 14.78 2.39
N SER A 11 -33.05 14.28 3.62
CA SER A 11 -31.93 13.73 4.39
C SER A 11 -31.31 12.51 3.72
N GLY A 12 -32.10 11.72 3.00
CA GLY A 12 -31.61 10.61 2.17
C GLY A 12 -30.71 11.04 1.02
N LEU A 13 -30.81 12.28 0.53
CA LEU A 13 -29.98 12.85 -0.55
C LEU A 13 -28.69 13.48 -0.02
N SER A 14 -28.68 13.97 1.23
CA SER A 14 -27.50 14.63 1.82
C SER A 14 -26.29 13.69 1.90
N ASN A 15 -26.51 12.38 2.08
CA ASN A 15 -25.46 11.36 2.07
C ASN A 15 -24.84 11.13 0.67
N TRP A 16 -25.62 11.31 -0.40
CA TRP A 16 -25.12 11.20 -1.79
C TRP A 16 -24.43 12.48 -2.25
N VAL A 17 -24.86 13.63 -1.75
CA VAL A 17 -24.20 14.93 -1.96
C VAL A 17 -22.88 15.04 -1.17
N SER A 18 -22.82 14.48 0.04
CA SER A 18 -21.61 14.51 0.88
C SER A 18 -20.54 13.48 0.47
N SER A 19 -20.89 12.46 -0.32
CA SER A 19 -19.95 11.41 -0.77
C SER A 19 -19.05 11.84 -1.94
N SER A 20 -19.25 13.03 -2.53
CA SER A 20 -18.28 13.63 -3.46
C SER A 20 -17.23 14.50 -2.76
N SER A 21 -17.34 14.72 -1.44
CA SER A 21 -16.32 15.42 -0.66
C SER A 21 -15.20 14.47 -0.23
N TYR A 22 -14.71 13.70 -1.20
CA TYR A 22 -13.32 13.30 -1.18
C TYR A 22 -12.55 14.44 -1.83
N ASN A 23 -11.90 15.22 -0.96
CA ASN A 23 -10.49 15.49 -1.20
C ASN A 23 -10.17 16.60 -2.26
N SER A 24 -10.86 17.71 -2.44
CA SER A 24 -10.41 18.66 -3.50
C SER A 24 -8.99 19.26 -3.32
N MET A 25 -8.39 19.16 -2.12
CA MET A 25 -6.95 19.38 -1.87
C MET A 25 -6.23 18.06 -1.48
N ASP A 26 -6.86 17.21 -0.67
CA ASP A 26 -6.38 15.86 -0.36
C ASP A 26 -6.39 14.89 -1.57
N THR A 27 -7.02 15.14 -2.71
CA THR A 27 -7.21 14.19 -3.85
C THR A 27 -6.33 14.61 -4.99
N LEU A 28 -5.97 15.89 -5.00
CA LEU A 28 -4.89 16.38 -5.83
C LEU A 28 -3.53 16.04 -5.21
N VAL A 29 -3.38 16.23 -3.88
CA VAL A 29 -2.18 15.81 -3.14
C VAL A 29 -2.19 14.30 -2.90
N ASN A 30 -3.18 13.72 -2.21
CA ASN A 30 -3.20 12.26 -2.02
C ASN A 30 -3.51 11.51 -3.32
N GLY A 31 -4.38 11.96 -4.21
CA GLY A 31 -4.67 11.19 -5.42
C GLY A 31 -3.49 11.13 -6.40
N LYS A 32 -2.52 12.05 -6.37
CA LYS A 32 -1.25 11.90 -7.13
C LYS A 32 -0.15 11.24 -6.30
N VAL A 33 0.04 11.67 -5.05
CA VAL A 33 1.11 11.15 -4.18
C VAL A 33 0.81 9.72 -3.73
N ILE A 34 -0.40 9.43 -3.25
CA ILE A 34 -0.79 8.05 -2.89
C ILE A 34 -0.85 7.16 -4.13
N THR A 35 -1.28 7.65 -5.30
CA THR A 35 -1.23 6.84 -6.54
C THR A 35 0.20 6.50 -6.92
N ALA A 36 1.12 7.47 -6.88
CA ALA A 36 2.54 7.22 -7.14
C ALA A 36 3.12 6.23 -6.13
N ILE A 37 2.88 6.44 -4.84
CA ILE A 37 3.38 5.57 -3.77
C ILE A 37 2.79 4.16 -3.90
N ASN A 38 1.49 4.02 -4.14
CA ASN A 38 0.86 2.72 -4.31
C ASN A 38 1.40 1.99 -5.54
N PHE A 39 1.67 2.72 -6.63
CA PHE A 39 2.35 2.16 -7.81
C PHE A 39 3.76 1.65 -7.47
N PHE A 40 4.58 2.46 -6.77
CA PHE A 40 5.92 2.05 -6.33
C PHE A 40 5.89 0.89 -5.33
N VAL A 41 4.92 0.86 -4.41
CA VAL A 41 4.74 -0.20 -3.42
C VAL A 41 4.36 -1.51 -4.10
N ILE A 42 3.40 -1.49 -5.03
CA ILE A 42 2.99 -2.67 -5.81
C ILE A 42 4.16 -3.16 -6.65
N PHE A 43 4.87 -2.26 -7.33
CA PHE A 43 6.05 -2.60 -8.12
C PHE A 43 7.15 -3.24 -7.26
N ALA A 44 7.49 -2.63 -6.13
CA ALA A 44 8.47 -3.16 -5.19
C ALA A 44 8.04 -4.51 -4.61
N ALA A 45 6.76 -4.68 -4.27
CA ALA A 45 6.22 -5.94 -3.76
C ALA A 45 6.36 -7.08 -4.78
N VAL A 46 6.02 -6.81 -6.05
CA VAL A 46 6.18 -7.79 -7.13
C VAL A 46 7.65 -8.18 -7.31
N VAL A 47 8.55 -7.20 -7.35
CA VAL A 47 10.00 -7.45 -7.49
C VAL A 47 10.54 -8.24 -6.29
N ALA A 48 10.12 -7.91 -5.07
CA ALA A 48 10.52 -8.61 -3.86
C ALA A 48 10.08 -10.08 -3.87
N VAL A 49 8.85 -10.37 -4.30
CA VAL A 49 8.34 -11.74 -4.41
C VAL A 49 9.13 -12.55 -5.45
N ILE A 50 9.44 -11.96 -6.61
CA ILE A 50 10.25 -12.63 -7.65
C ILE A 50 11.64 -12.97 -7.09
N MET A 51 12.31 -12.02 -6.43
CA MET A 51 13.62 -12.28 -5.82
C MET A 51 13.55 -13.34 -4.72
N LEU A 52 12.48 -13.36 -3.93
CA LEU A 52 12.26 -14.38 -2.90
C LEU A 52 12.12 -15.78 -3.49
N VAL A 53 11.37 -15.92 -4.59
CA VAL A 53 11.23 -17.21 -5.30
C VAL A 53 12.57 -17.67 -5.88
N VAL A 54 13.33 -16.78 -6.52
CA VAL A 54 14.66 -17.12 -7.08
C VAL A 54 15.64 -17.52 -5.98
N ALA A 55 15.64 -16.80 -4.86
CA ALA A 55 16.48 -17.11 -3.70
C ALA A 55 16.10 -18.46 -3.08
N GLY A 56 14.79 -18.73 -2.94
CA GLY A 56 14.27 -19.98 -2.41
C GLY A 56 14.61 -21.18 -3.30
N TYR A 57 14.45 -21.04 -4.61
CA TYR A 57 14.89 -22.05 -5.56
C TYR A 57 16.39 -22.30 -5.43
N MET A 58 17.21 -21.25 -5.49
CA MET A 58 18.66 -21.35 -5.36
C MET A 58 19.07 -22.04 -4.05
N PHE A 59 18.40 -21.77 -2.94
CA PHE A 59 18.63 -22.43 -1.65
C PHE A 59 18.39 -23.94 -1.74
N ILE A 60 17.28 -24.36 -2.37
CA ILE A 60 16.92 -25.77 -2.54
C ILE A 60 17.89 -26.48 -3.51
N THR A 61 18.27 -25.86 -4.63
CA THR A 61 19.19 -26.49 -5.61
C THR A 61 20.65 -26.50 -5.18
N SER A 62 21.02 -25.80 -4.10
CA SER A 62 22.43 -25.69 -3.69
C SER A 62 23.05 -27.01 -3.22
N ALA A 63 22.24 -28.03 -2.91
CA ALA A 63 22.62 -29.46 -2.80
C ALA A 63 23.94 -29.78 -2.04
N GLY A 64 24.34 -28.96 -1.06
CA GLY A 64 25.53 -29.17 -0.23
C GLY A 64 26.79 -28.39 -0.64
N ASP A 65 26.74 -27.58 -1.69
CA ASP A 65 27.82 -26.65 -2.05
C ASP A 65 27.79 -25.42 -1.12
N ALA A 66 28.80 -25.31 -0.24
CA ALA A 66 28.86 -24.31 0.82
C ALA A 66 28.76 -22.87 0.28
N ASP A 67 29.40 -22.58 -0.86
CA ASP A 67 29.39 -21.25 -1.47
C ASP A 67 27.98 -20.86 -1.95
N LYS A 68 27.24 -21.83 -2.50
CA LYS A 68 25.87 -21.58 -2.98
C LYS A 68 24.88 -21.45 -1.85
N VAL A 69 25.04 -22.22 -0.78
CA VAL A 69 24.21 -22.11 0.43
C VAL A 69 24.44 -20.76 1.12
N GLU A 70 25.69 -20.30 1.24
CA GLU A 70 26.00 -19.00 1.82
C GLU A 70 25.38 -17.86 1.01
N LYS A 71 25.55 -17.91 -0.33
CA LYS A 71 24.98 -16.91 -1.23
C LYS A 71 23.45 -16.90 -1.23
N ALA A 72 22.82 -18.08 -1.20
CA ALA A 72 21.37 -18.21 -1.10
C ALA A 72 20.85 -17.65 0.23
N THR A 73 21.52 -17.95 1.35
CA THR A 73 21.18 -17.44 2.69
C THR A 73 21.24 -15.92 2.75
N LYS A 74 22.30 -15.31 2.18
CA LYS A 74 22.44 -13.85 2.08
C LYS A 74 21.35 -13.21 1.22
N THR A 75 20.92 -13.91 0.17
CA THR A 75 19.84 -13.44 -0.71
C THR A 75 18.49 -13.51 -0.01
N VAL A 76 18.21 -14.59 0.74
CA VAL A 76 16.98 -14.75 1.53
C VAL A 76 16.89 -13.68 2.62
N SER A 77 17.98 -13.43 3.36
CA SER A 77 17.99 -12.37 4.38
C SER A 77 17.78 -10.98 3.78
N ALA A 78 18.37 -10.68 2.61
CA ALA A 78 18.10 -9.44 1.89
C ALA A 78 16.63 -9.32 1.45
N ALA A 79 16.00 -10.41 0.99
CA ALA A 79 14.59 -10.42 0.60
C ALA A 79 13.65 -10.16 1.80
N ILE A 80 13.96 -10.75 2.97
CA ILE A 80 13.20 -10.52 4.20
C ILE A 80 13.30 -9.06 4.63
N VAL A 81 14.51 -8.48 4.63
CA VAL A 81 14.72 -7.07 4.94
C VAL A 81 13.96 -6.17 3.96
N GLY A 82 13.96 -6.51 2.67
CA GLY A 82 13.18 -5.81 1.64
C GLY A 82 11.68 -5.79 1.94
N MET A 83 11.10 -6.92 2.36
CA MET A 83 9.70 -6.96 2.78
C MET A 83 9.41 -6.05 3.97
N VAL A 84 10.27 -6.06 5.00
CA VAL A 84 10.12 -5.19 6.17
C VAL A 84 10.14 -3.71 5.77
N ILE A 85 11.05 -3.32 4.87
CA ILE A 85 11.15 -1.94 4.38
C ILE A 85 9.85 -1.49 3.70
N VAL A 86 9.21 -2.35 2.89
CA VAL A 86 7.93 -2.02 2.23
C VAL A 86 6.82 -1.77 3.26
N PHE A 87 6.75 -2.58 4.32
CA PHE A 87 5.79 -2.36 5.41
C PHE A 87 6.05 -1.04 6.14
N VAL A 88 7.30 -0.76 6.50
CA VAL A 88 7.69 0.48 7.20
C VAL A 88 7.40 1.70 6.33
N ALA A 89 7.72 1.65 5.03
CA ALA A 89 7.45 2.74 4.10
C ALA A 89 5.96 3.11 4.06
N LYS A 90 5.06 2.12 4.02
CA LYS A 90 3.61 2.39 4.06
C LYS A 90 3.19 3.10 5.34
N ILE A 91 3.69 2.64 6.49
CA ILE A 91 3.36 3.23 7.80
C ILE A 91 3.86 4.67 7.87
N LEU A 92 5.11 4.90 7.47
CA LEU A 92 5.72 6.24 7.48
C LEU A 92 4.99 7.22 6.57
N VAL A 93 4.60 6.80 5.37
CA VAL A 93 3.82 7.65 4.46
C VAL A 93 2.50 8.06 5.10
N GLN A 94 1.75 7.11 5.65
CA GLN A 94 0.46 7.39 6.30
C GLN A 94 0.63 8.30 7.52
N TYR A 95 1.72 8.11 8.28
CA TYR A 95 2.05 8.97 9.40
C TYR A 95 2.33 10.41 8.96
N VAL A 96 3.15 10.61 7.93
CA VAL A 96 3.44 11.95 7.40
C VAL A 96 2.17 12.62 6.87
N LEU A 97 1.32 11.89 6.15
CA LEU A 97 0.04 12.41 5.67
C LEU A 97 -0.89 12.81 6.83
N SER A 98 -0.96 11.99 7.87
CA SER A 98 -1.77 12.28 9.06
C SER A 98 -1.27 13.51 9.84
N VAL A 99 0.04 13.74 9.88
CA VAL A 99 0.64 14.90 10.55
C VAL A 99 0.41 16.19 9.76
N ILE A 100 0.37 16.11 8.43
CA ILE A 100 0.17 17.27 7.55
C ILE A 100 -1.33 17.62 7.40
N ALA A 101 -2.22 16.63 7.42
CA ALA A 101 -3.67 16.81 7.26
C ALA A 101 -4.42 17.08 8.58
N GLY A 102 -3.77 16.86 9.73
CA GLY A 102 -4.30 17.13 11.07
C GLY A 102 -3.81 18.44 11.67
#